data_AF-A0A9D3WL90-F1
#
_entry.id   AF-A0A9D3WL90-F1
#
_cell.length_a   1.000
_cell.length_b   1.000
_cell.length_c   1.000
_cell.angle_alpha   90.00
_cell.angle_beta   90.00
_cell.angle_gamma   90.00
#
_symmetry.space_group_name_H-M   'P 1'
#
loop_
_entity.id
_entity.type
_entity.pdbx_description
1 polymer ?
#
loop_
_entity_poly.entity_id
_entity_poly.type
_entity_poly.pdbx_seq_one_letter_code
_entity_poly.pdbx_strand_id
1 'polypeptide(L)'
;MTLVYHSRPNLIFWVKQPHRPDRGVIDGAYYVDLRKMTCDCRRFPTLRYSCAHAIAAWASARVDCITYVDEVYNLECAYNVWKFEFPPVPSENI
;
A
#
# COMPACT_ATOMS: atom_id res chain seq x y z
N MET A 1 4.20 9.48 10.86
CA MET A 1 3.41 8.42 11.49
C MET A 1 4.27 7.81 12.58
N THR A 2 3.69 7.47 13.71
CA THR A 2 4.41 6.91 14.87
C THR A 2 3.75 5.61 15.27
N LEU A 3 4.51 4.58 15.56
CA LEU A 3 3.96 3.33 16.07
C LEU A 3 3.63 3.48 17.56
N VAL A 4 2.41 3.10 17.92
CA VAL A 4 1.91 3.16 19.31
C VAL A 4 2.01 1.79 19.98
N TYR A 5 1.74 0.73 19.21
CA TYR A 5 1.86 -0.65 19.67
C TYR A 5 2.28 -1.54 18.50
N HIS A 6 3.08 -2.57 18.77
CA HIS A 6 3.44 -3.56 17.76
C HIS A 6 3.70 -4.96 18.36
N SER A 7 3.22 -5.99 17.67
CA SER A 7 3.72 -7.35 17.83
C SER A 7 4.50 -7.72 16.57
N ARG A 8 5.84 -7.62 16.64
CA ARG A 8 6.73 -7.96 15.52
C ARG A 8 6.57 -9.41 15.06
N PRO A 9 6.51 -10.43 15.96
CA PRO A 9 6.32 -11.81 15.52
C PRO A 9 5.00 -12.01 14.78
N ASN A 10 3.93 -11.35 15.22
CA ASN A 10 2.60 -11.49 14.62
C ASN A 10 2.34 -10.52 13.46
N LEU A 11 3.26 -9.58 13.21
CA LEU A 11 3.16 -8.52 12.20
C LEU A 11 1.88 -7.66 12.32
N ILE A 12 1.51 -7.35 13.56
CA ILE A 12 0.34 -6.52 13.92
C ILE A 12 0.81 -5.20 14.52
N PHE A 13 0.24 -4.08 14.07
CA PHE A 13 0.68 -2.74 14.42
C PHE A 13 -0.49 -1.78 14.64
N TRP A 14 -0.33 -0.88 15.61
CA TRP A 14 -1.14 0.34 15.72
C TRP A 14 -0.30 1.53 15.28
N VAL A 15 -0.74 2.20 14.22
CA VAL A 15 -0.04 3.34 13.62
C VAL A 15 -0.79 4.62 13.95
N LYS A 16 -0.18 5.52 14.72
CA LYS A 16 -0.69 6.87 14.92
C LYS A 16 -0.31 7.76 13.74
N GLN A 17 -1.31 8.37 13.15
CA GLN A 17 -1.16 9.39 12.13
C GLN A 17 -1.49 10.74 12.76
N PRO A 18 -0.56 11.70 12.75
CA PRO A 18 -0.84 13.05 13.23
C PRO A 18 -1.75 13.79 12.25
N HIS A 19 -2.55 14.72 12.76
CA HIS A 19 -3.39 15.62 11.99
C HIS A 19 -2.53 16.41 11.02
N ARG A 20 -2.90 16.36 9.75
CA ARG A 20 -2.27 17.12 8.66
C ARG A 20 -3.37 17.67 7.74
N PRO A 21 -3.98 18.82 8.11
CA PRO A 21 -5.10 19.38 7.37
C PRO A 21 -4.72 19.80 5.95
N ASP A 22 -3.46 20.18 5.72
CA ASP A 22 -2.87 20.45 4.41
C ASP A 22 -2.99 19.27 3.43
N ARG A 23 -3.11 18.04 3.97
CA ARG A 23 -3.25 16.80 3.18
C ARG A 23 -4.59 16.11 3.41
N GLY A 24 -5.56 16.80 4.01
CA GLY A 24 -6.87 16.22 4.34
C GLY A 24 -6.80 15.05 5.33
N VAL A 25 -5.76 15.00 6.16
CA VAL A 25 -5.53 13.92 7.13
C VAL A 25 -6.01 14.34 8.51
N ILE A 26 -6.93 13.56 9.07
CA ILE A 26 -7.42 13.73 10.44
C ILE A 26 -6.48 12.98 11.41
N ASP A 27 -6.33 13.47 12.63
CA ASP A 27 -5.67 12.73 13.71
C ASP A 27 -6.33 11.36 13.89
N GLY A 28 -5.54 10.29 14.01
CA GLY A 28 -6.08 8.94 14.15
C GLY A 28 -5.07 7.86 14.46
N ALA A 29 -5.56 6.73 14.95
CA ALA A 29 -4.80 5.50 15.14
C ALA A 29 -5.41 4.40 14.27
N TYR A 30 -4.56 3.67 13.55
CA TYR A 30 -5.00 2.67 12.57
C TYR A 30 -4.43 1.31 12.93
N TYR A 31 -5.29 0.31 13.03
CA TYR A 31 -4.87 -1.08 13.12
C TYR A 31 -4.36 -1.54 11.75
N VAL A 32 -3.24 -2.27 11.75
CA VAL A 32 -2.61 -2.85 10.58
C VAL A 32 -2.27 -4.31 10.91
N ASP A 33 -2.77 -5.23 10.10
CA ASP A 33 -2.38 -6.64 10.09
C ASP A 33 -1.74 -6.92 8.73
N LEU A 34 -0.41 -7.01 8.71
CA LEU A 34 0.35 -7.17 7.47
C LEU A 34 0.13 -8.56 6.86
N ARG A 35 -0.01 -9.61 7.68
CA ARG A 35 -0.23 -10.98 7.18
C ARG A 35 -1.55 -11.09 6.42
N LYS A 36 -2.56 -10.38 6.89
CA LYS A 36 -3.88 -10.33 6.24
C LYS A 36 -3.98 -9.22 5.19
N MET A 37 -2.96 -8.40 5.01
CA MET A 37 -2.98 -7.22 4.14
C MET A 37 -4.18 -6.29 4.44
N THR A 38 -4.46 -6.07 5.72
CA THR A 38 -5.60 -5.23 6.16
C THR A 38 -5.16 -4.01 6.93
N CYS A 39 -5.92 -2.93 6.77
CA CYS A 39 -5.80 -1.72 7.58
C CYS A 39 -7.18 -1.06 7.74
N ASP A 40 -7.44 -0.50 8.92
CA ASP A 40 -8.69 0.21 9.22
C ASP A 40 -8.96 1.42 8.33
N CYS A 41 -7.94 1.96 7.65
CA CYS A 41 -8.14 2.99 6.63
C CYS A 41 -8.89 2.47 5.39
N ARG A 42 -9.11 1.14 5.30
CA ARG A 42 -9.80 0.40 4.23
C ARG A 42 -9.17 0.49 2.84
N ARG A 43 -8.17 1.34 2.63
CA ARG A 43 -7.46 1.47 1.36
C ARG A 43 -6.71 0.20 0.96
N PHE A 44 -6.16 -0.50 1.94
CA PHE A 44 -5.33 -1.68 1.70
C PHE A 44 -6.11 -2.82 0.99
N PRO A 45 -7.25 -3.31 1.53
CA PRO A 45 -8.03 -4.34 0.83
C PRO A 45 -8.69 -3.83 -0.46
N THR A 46 -9.12 -2.56 -0.52
CA THR A 46 -9.87 -2.04 -1.69
C THR A 46 -8.98 -1.82 -2.89
N LEU A 47 -7.78 -1.27 -2.69
CA LEU A 47 -6.94 -0.83 -3.79
C LEU A 47 -5.84 -1.85 -4.13
N ARG A 48 -5.78 -2.97 -3.39
CA ARG A 48 -4.76 -4.02 -3.55
C ARG A 48 -3.32 -3.52 -3.44
N TYR A 49 -3.12 -2.29 -2.95
CA TYR A 49 -1.83 -1.68 -2.67
C TYR A 49 -1.73 -1.29 -1.20
N SER A 50 -0.50 -1.23 -0.70
CA SER A 50 -0.24 -0.88 0.69
C SER A 50 -0.47 0.58 0.99
N CYS A 51 -1.39 0.85 1.90
CA CYS A 51 -1.59 2.19 2.44
C CYS A 51 -0.34 2.70 3.18
N ALA A 52 -0.24 4.02 3.38
CA ALA A 52 0.88 4.63 4.09
C ALA A 52 1.09 4.07 5.52
N HIS A 53 0.02 3.61 6.20
CA HIS A 53 0.12 2.95 7.51
C HIS A 53 0.80 1.59 7.41
N ALA A 54 0.47 0.79 6.40
CA ALA A 54 1.11 -0.49 6.13
C ALA A 54 2.60 -0.32 5.79
N ILE A 55 2.93 0.71 4.99
CA ILE A 55 4.32 1.06 4.69
C ILE A 55 5.10 1.42 5.95
N ALA A 56 4.52 2.22 6.84
CA ALA A 56 5.14 2.57 8.12
C ALA A 56 5.34 1.33 9.02
N ALA A 57 4.37 0.40 9.03
CA ALA A 57 4.47 -0.86 9.76
C ALA A 57 5.59 -1.76 9.21
N TRP A 58 5.68 -1.93 7.89
CA TRP A 58 6.76 -2.68 7.24
C TRP A 58 8.15 -2.14 7.55
N ALA A 59 8.33 -0.82 7.41
CA ALA A 59 9.61 -0.17 7.68
C ALA A 59 10.08 -0.42 9.12
N SER A 60 9.15 -0.45 10.08
CA SER A 60 9.47 -0.80 11.46
C SER A 60 9.75 -2.28 11.67
N ALA A 61 8.96 -3.15 11.04
CA ALA A 61 9.10 -4.60 11.13
C ALA A 61 10.41 -5.11 10.51
N ARG A 62 11.04 -4.32 9.62
CA ARG A 62 12.21 -4.71 8.81
C ARG A 62 11.93 -5.96 7.97
N VAL A 63 10.72 -6.07 7.47
CA VAL A 63 10.31 -7.11 6.53
C VAL A 63 10.27 -6.52 5.13
N ASP A 64 10.51 -7.35 4.12
CA ASP A 64 10.38 -6.94 2.73
C ASP A 64 8.93 -6.59 2.41
N CYS A 65 8.69 -5.33 2.02
CA CYS A 65 7.38 -4.83 1.67
C CYS A 65 6.82 -5.51 0.42
N ILE A 66 7.68 -5.96 -0.51
CA ILE A 66 7.26 -6.59 -1.77
C ILE A 66 6.41 -7.84 -1.49
N THR A 67 6.66 -8.54 -0.39
CA THR A 67 5.94 -9.77 -0.01
C THR A 67 4.48 -9.55 0.43
N TYR A 68 4.02 -8.31 0.64
CA TYR A 68 2.61 -8.04 0.94
C TYR A 68 2.01 -6.92 0.08
N VAL A 69 2.53 -6.76 -1.15
CA VAL A 69 1.81 -6.08 -2.23
C VAL A 69 1.14 -7.16 -3.08
N ASP A 70 -0.05 -6.89 -3.62
CA ASP A 70 -0.69 -7.77 -4.59
C ASP A 70 0.21 -8.01 -5.81
N GLU A 71 0.17 -9.22 -6.37
CA GLU A 71 1.02 -9.65 -7.47
C GLU A 71 0.89 -8.75 -8.71
N VAL A 72 -0.26 -8.10 -8.92
CA VAL A 72 -0.46 -7.19 -10.07
C VAL A 72 0.49 -5.98 -10.06
N TYR A 73 1.09 -5.67 -8.91
CA TYR A 73 2.08 -4.60 -8.75
C TYR A 73 3.52 -5.12 -8.76
N ASN A 74 3.74 -6.42 -9.00
CA ASN A 74 5.08 -6.95 -9.14
C ASN A 74 5.70 -6.45 -10.49
N LEU A 75 7.03 -6.32 -10.53
CA LEU A 75 7.74 -5.77 -11.68
C LEU A 75 7.57 -6.64 -12.94
N GLU A 76 7.43 -7.95 -12.76
CA GLU A 76 7.23 -8.90 -13.86
C GLU A 76 5.84 -8.74 -14.52
N CYS A 77 4.78 -8.54 -13.74
CA CYS A 77 3.43 -8.21 -14.17
C CYS A 77 3.42 -6.88 -14.90
N ALA A 78 4.07 -5.85 -14.34
CA ALA A 78 4.23 -4.57 -15.02
C ALA A 78 4.94 -4.76 -16.38
N TYR A 79 6.09 -5.43 -16.39
CA TYR A 79 6.82 -5.72 -17.63
C TYR A 79 5.95 -6.48 -18.64
N ASN A 80 5.18 -7.48 -18.20
CA ASN A 80 4.31 -8.27 -19.06
C ASN A 80 3.13 -7.47 -19.65
N VAL A 81 2.64 -6.44 -18.97
CA VAL A 81 1.63 -5.51 -19.49
C VAL A 81 2.25 -4.54 -20.48
N TRP A 82 3.42 -3.97 -20.15
CA TRP A 82 4.07 -2.93 -20.96
C TRP A 82 4.88 -3.45 -22.15
N LYS A 83 5.24 -4.75 -22.18
CA LYS A 83 5.88 -5.38 -23.34
C LYS A 83 4.93 -5.52 -24.54
N PHE A 84 3.63 -5.36 -24.32
CA PHE A 84 2.66 -5.39 -25.39
C PHE A 84 2.82 -4.14 -26.26
N GLU A 85 3.13 -4.33 -27.54
CA GLU A 85 3.14 -3.23 -28.51
C GLU A 85 1.70 -2.84 -28.81
N PHE A 86 1.29 -1.67 -28.33
CA PHE A 86 0.00 -1.10 -28.72
C PHE A 86 0.04 -0.77 -30.21
N PRO A 87 -0.94 -1.23 -31.01
CA PRO A 87 -1.03 -0.82 -32.40
C PRO A 87 -1.19 0.71 -32.48
N PRO A 88 -0.70 1.34 -33.56
CA PRO A 88 -0.87 2.78 -33.74
C PRO A 88 -2.35 3.15 -33.66
N VAL A 89 -2.65 4.23 -32.95
CA VAL A 89 -4.00 4.79 -32.92
C VAL A 89 -4.36 5.20 -34.36
N PRO A 90 -5.48 4.71 -34.92
CA PRO A 90 -5.91 5.12 -36.25
C PRO A 90 -6.00 6.63 -36.33
N SER A 91 -5.53 7.23 -37.42
CA SER A 91 -5.73 8.67 -37.64
C SER A 91 -7.23 8.95 -37.70
N GLU A 92 -7.70 9.85 -36.84
CA GLU A 92 -8.99 10.49 -37.06
C GLU A 92 -8.84 11.33 -38.33
N ASN A 93 -9.38 10.83 -39.43
CA ASN A 93 -9.49 11.60 -40.66
C ASN A 93 -10.53 12.70 -40.38
N ILE A 94 -10.05 13.85 -39.89
CA ILE A 94 -10.81 15.10 -39.77
C ILE A 94 -10.83 15.80 -41.13
#